data_AF-A0A559RAP2-F1
#
_entry.id   AF-A0A559RAP2-F1
#
_cell.length_a   1.000
_cell.length_b   1.000
_cell.length_c   1.000
_cell.angle_alpha   90.00
_cell.angle_beta   90.00
_cell.angle_gamma   90.00
#
_symmetry.space_group_name_H-M   'P 1'
#
loop_
_entity.id
_entity.type
_entity.pdbx_description
1 polymer ?
#
loop_
_entity_poly.entity_id
_entity_poly.type
_entity_poly.pdbx_seq_one_letter_code
_entity_poly.pdbx_strand_id
1 'polypeptide(L)' 'MLEQLKFIYLIIALTQIAIGTSFVFIGFKIIKLFKNKPQTQHHWYTKYQTTFKVGGLILIIFGSISLPFFNLI' A
#
# COMPACT_ATOMS: atom_id res chain seq x y z
N MET A 1 15.55 -3.02 26.14
CA MET A 1 15.76 -3.66 24.82
C MET A 1 14.44 -4.08 24.17
N LEU A 2 13.57 -4.81 24.87
CA LEU A 2 12.27 -5.26 24.33
C LEU A 2 11.35 -4.11 23.91
N GLU A 3 11.26 -3.05 24.73
CA GLU A 3 10.42 -1.87 24.44
C GLU A 3 10.90 -1.05 23.25
N GLN A 4 12.22 -0.96 23.04
CA GLN A 4 12.79 -0.30 21.85
C GLN A 4 12.50 -1.11 20.59
N LEU A 5 12.59 -2.43 20.68
CA LEU A 5 12.26 -3.33 19.58
C LEU A 5 10.78 -3.20 19.19
N LYS A 6 9.91 -3.19 20.20
CA LYS A 6 8.48 -2.86 20.06
C LYS A 6 8.36 -1.53 19.31
N PHE A 7 8.87 -0.42 19.83
CA PHE A 7 8.76 0.88 19.15
C PHE A 7 9.19 0.88 17.66
N ILE A 8 10.27 0.17 17.32
CA ILE A 8 10.71 0.01 15.92
C ILE A 8 9.67 -0.71 15.06
N TYR A 9 9.10 -1.83 15.53
CA TYR A 9 8.06 -2.55 14.79
C TYR A 9 6.78 -1.73 14.60
N LEU A 10 6.42 -0.89 15.58
CA LEU A 10 5.27 0.02 15.46
C LEU A 10 5.49 1.01 14.31
N ILE A 11 6.68 1.62 14.24
CA ILE A 11 7.03 2.54 13.17
C ILE A 11 7.00 1.84 11.81
N ILE A 12 7.53 0.62 11.71
CA ILE A 12 7.51 -0.16 10.47
C ILE A 12 6.07 -0.45 10.02
N ALA A 13 5.20 -0.88 10.94
CA ALA A 13 3.80 -1.17 10.64
C ALA A 13 3.05 0.09 10.16
N LEU A 14 3.20 1.21 10.86
CA LEU A 14 2.61 2.49 10.45
C LEU A 14 3.13 2.95 9.08
N THR A 15 4.42 2.77 8.82
CA THR A 15 5.04 3.12 7.54
C THR A 15 4.50 2.25 6.41
N GLN A 16 4.33 0.94 6.63
CA GLN A 16 3.73 0.02 5.65
C GLN A 16 2.29 0.42 5.30
N ILE A 17 1.49 0.81 6.30
CA ILE A 17 0.11 1.29 6.08
C ILE A 17 0.13 2.60 5.26
N ALA A 18 1.00 3.55 5.61
CA ALA A 18 1.11 4.82 4.90
C ALA A 18 1.55 4.66 3.43
N ILE A 19 2.55 3.80 3.19
CA ILE A 19 3.01 3.46 1.84
C ILE A 19 1.89 2.73 1.08
N GLY A 20 1.27 1.71 1.68
CA GLY A 20 0.18 0.96 1.06
C GLY A 20 -1.00 1.86 0.64
N THR A 21 -1.39 2.81 1.51
CA THR A 21 -2.43 3.80 1.22
C THR A 21 -2.04 4.71 0.06
N SER A 22 -0.78 5.13 0.00
CA SER A 22 -0.25 5.95 -1.10
C SER A 22 -0.28 5.18 -2.43
N PHE A 23 0.09 3.90 -2.42
CA PHE A 23 0.02 3.02 -3.59
C PHE A 23 -1.41 2.85 -4.10
N VAL A 24 -2.37 2.62 -3.20
CA VAL A 24 -3.80 2.54 -3.56
C VAL A 24 -4.25 3.86 -4.19
N PHE A 25 -3.91 5.01 -3.59
CA PHE A 25 -4.28 6.32 -4.10
C PHE A 25 -3.66 6.60 -5.49
N ILE A 26 -2.40 6.25 -5.70
CA ILE A 26 -1.75 6.33 -7.01
C ILE A 26 -2.49 5.45 -8.02
N GLY A 27 -2.86 4.22 -7.64
CA GLY A 27 -3.67 3.33 -8.46
C GLY A 27 -5.01 3.96 -8.89
N PHE A 28 -5.66 4.74 -8.01
CA PHE A 28 -6.87 5.51 -8.37
C PHE A 28 -6.58 6.78 -9.18
N LYS A 29 -5.49 7.49 -8.91
CA LYS A 29 -5.11 8.72 -9.64
C LYS A 29 -4.69 8.42 -11.08
N ILE A 30 -3.98 7.31 -11.29
CA ILE A 30 -3.66 6.75 -12.61
C ILE A 30 -4.96 6.62 -13.42
N ILE A 31 -6.02 6.01 -12.89
CA ILE A 31 -7.33 5.92 -13.58
C ILE A 31 -7.82 7.25 -14.14
N LYS A 32 -7.72 8.31 -13.36
CA LYS A 32 -8.17 9.64 -13.78
C LYS A 32 -7.34 10.19 -14.94
N LEU A 33 -6.03 9.93 -14.96
CA LEU A 33 -5.09 10.43 -15.96
C LEU A 33 -5.23 9.69 -17.31
N PHE A 34 -5.43 8.38 -17.27
CA PHE A 34 -5.55 7.54 -18.47
C PHE A 34 -6.95 7.56 -19.10
N LYS A 35 -8.00 7.87 -18.32
CA LYS A 35 -9.36 8.09 -18.86
C LYS A 35 -9.39 9.16 -19.96
N ASN A 36 -8.48 10.13 -19.91
CA ASN A 36 -8.40 11.22 -20.88
C ASN A 36 -7.55 10.89 -22.13
N LYS A 37 -6.79 9.78 -22.16
CA LYS A 37 -5.97 9.35 -23.31
C LYS A 37 -6.01 7.83 -23.52
N PRO A 38 -7.14 7.27 -23.96
CA PRO A 38 -7.39 5.82 -23.95
C PRO A 38 -6.58 5.00 -24.97
N GLN A 39 -6.13 5.61 -26.08
CA GLN A 39 -5.68 4.85 -27.25
C GLN A 39 -4.26 4.26 -27.14
N THR A 40 -3.34 4.90 -26.40
CA THR A 40 -1.92 4.52 -26.44
C THR A 40 -1.47 3.68 -25.24
N GLN A 41 -2.27 3.64 -24.15
CA GLN A 41 -1.79 3.12 -22.87
C GLN A 41 -2.80 2.23 -22.11
N HIS A 42 -3.85 1.75 -22.77
CA HIS A 42 -4.87 0.92 -22.12
C HIS A 42 -4.31 -0.37 -21.52
N HIS A 43 -3.37 -1.04 -22.22
CA HIS A 43 -2.73 -2.26 -21.72
C HIS A 43 -1.91 -2.02 -20.44
N TRP A 44 -1.08 -0.97 -20.44
CA TRP A 44 -0.28 -0.58 -19.28
C TRP A 44 -1.16 -0.10 -18.13
N TYR A 45 -2.24 0.60 -18.45
CA TYR A 45 -3.23 1.04 -17.47
C TYR A 45 -3.84 -0.13 -16.71
N THR A 46 -4.39 -1.14 -17.40
CA THR A 46 -5.04 -2.28 -16.75
C THR A 46 -4.05 -3.10 -15.93
N LYS A 47 -2.82 -3.26 -16.44
CA LYS A 47 -1.73 -3.96 -15.76
C LYS A 47 -1.31 -3.23 -14.48
N TYR A 48 -0.95 -1.95 -14.58
CA TYR A 48 -0.43 -1.19 -13.44
C TYR A 48 -1.49 -0.79 -12.43
N GLN A 49 -2.70 -0.41 -12.86
CA GLN A 49 -3.79 -0.07 -11.94
C GLN A 49 -4.04 -1.20 -10.95
N THR A 50 -4.11 -2.44 -11.46
CA THR A 50 -4.34 -3.63 -10.64
C THR A 50 -3.18 -3.85 -9.68
N THR A 51 -1.93 -3.76 -10.16
CA THR A 51 -0.75 -3.88 -9.31
C THR A 51 -0.71 -2.82 -8.20
N PHE A 52 -0.99 -1.55 -8.50
CA PHE A 52 -0.95 -0.47 -7.50
C PHE A 52 -2.08 -0.60 -6.46
N LYS A 53 -3.28 -0.98 -6.88
CA LYS A 53 -4.41 -1.20 -5.95
C LYS A 53 -4.22 -2.44 -5.08
N VAL A 54 -3.93 -3.57 -5.71
CA VAL A 54 -3.79 -4.86 -5.02
C VAL A 54 -2.53 -4.86 -4.17
N GLY A 55 -1.40 -4.41 -4.71
CA GLY A 55 -0.14 -4.28 -3.95
C GLY A 55 -0.26 -3.31 -2.78
N GLY A 56 -0.94 -2.17 -2.98
CA GLY A 56 -1.23 -1.22 -1.90
C GLY A 56 -2.13 -1.82 -0.82
N LEU A 57 -3.19 -2.57 -1.19
CA LEU A 57 -4.05 -3.29 -0.25
C LEU A 57 -3.28 -4.35 0.55
N ILE A 58 -2.41 -5.12 -0.12
CA ILE A 58 -1.58 -6.13 0.54
C ILE A 58 -0.65 -5.48 1.58
N LEU A 59 -0.03 -4.35 1.25
CA LEU A 59 0.80 -3.59 2.19
C LEU A 59 0.02 -3.09 3.41
N ILE A 60 -1.21 -2.61 3.21
CA ILE A 60 -2.10 -2.20 4.30
C ILE A 60 -2.46 -3.40 5.18
N ILE A 61 -2.79 -4.55 4.59
CA ILE A 61 -3.13 -5.77 5.34
C ILE A 61 -1.92 -6.24 6.16
N PHE A 62 -0.72 -6.30 5.57
CA PHE A 62 0.49 -6.69 6.30
C PHE A 62 0.82 -5.73 7.44
N GLY A 63 0.73 -4.41 7.20
CA GLY A 63 0.90 -3.41 8.25
C GLY A 63 -0.16 -3.51 9.36
N SER A 64 -1.40 -3.89 8.99
CA SER A 64 -2.50 -4.06 9.94
C SER A 64 -2.39 -5.33 10.77
N ILE A 65 -1.85 -6.42 10.23
CA ILE A 65 -1.59 -7.68 10.95
C ILE A 65 -0.37 -7.55 11.88
N SER A 66 0.60 -6.71 11.53
CA SER A 66 1.76 -6.46 12.38
C SER A 66 1.45 -5.60 13.61
N LEU A 67 0.36 -4.83 13.62
CA LEU A 67 -0.14 -4.11 14.80
C LEU A 67 -0.60 -5.01 15.96
N PRO A 68 -1.48 -6.03 15.78
CA PRO A 68 -1.88 -6.93 16.87
C PRO A 68 -0.76 -7.89 17.31
N PHE A 69 0.20 -8.21 16.43
CA PHE A 69 1.41 -8.96 16.83
C PHE A 69 2.23 -8.23 17.91
N PHE A 70 2.09 -6.91 17.99
CA PHE A 70 2.69 -6.08 19.05
C PHE A 70 2.13 -6.31 20.44
N ASN A 71 0.85 -6.70 20.54
CA ASN A 71 0.19 -6.99 21.81
C ASN A 71 0.38 -8.44 22.25
N LEU A 72 0.85 -9.32 21.36
CA LEU A 72 1.07 -10.75 21.62
C LEU A 72 2.51 -11.08 22.03
N ILE A 73 3.47 -10.20 21.75
CA ILE A 73 4.89 -10.24 22.21
C ILE A 73 5.07 -9.16 23.29
#